data_AF-A0A3M4LGP6-F1
#
_entry.id   AF-A0A3M4LGP6-F1
#
_cell.length_a   1.000
_cell.length_b   1.000
_cell.length_c   1.000
_cell.angle_alpha   90.00
_cell.angle_beta   90.00
_cell.angle_gamma   90.00
#
_symmetry.space_group_name_H-M   'P 1'
#
loop_
_entity.id
_entity.type
_entity.pdbx_description
1 polymer ?
#
loop_
_entity_poly.entity_id
_entity_poly.type
_entity_poly.pdbx_seq_one_letter_code
_entity_poly.pdbx_strand_id
1 'polypeptide(L)'
;MDEFRIFLAGLDIYIYLGLLLSTFMAIKYKPQHAASLFIWGCSVPLSAFCYLVWVYGIGGSWNFVTFLIENFAFSQAGWLGGALAFFGWLVSARYLKKIGLWIARVSVVSHGLFLMVIFVFERDFS
;
A
#
# COMPACT_ATOMS: atom_id res chain seq x y z
N MET A 1 -15.43 1.72 18.32
CA MET A 1 -14.22 1.02 17.84
C MET A 1 -14.57 -0.33 17.23
N ASP A 2 -15.49 -1.10 17.81
CA ASP A 2 -15.89 -2.41 17.27
C ASP A 2 -16.57 -2.35 15.91
N GLU A 3 -17.45 -1.38 15.66
CA GLU A 3 -18.13 -1.25 14.35
C GLU A 3 -17.18 -0.93 13.19
N PHE A 4 -16.15 -0.12 13.43
CA PHE A 4 -15.14 0.19 12.42
C PHE A 4 -14.24 -1.02 12.15
N ARG A 5 -13.89 -1.77 13.21
CA ARG A 5 -13.15 -3.03 13.08
C ARG A 5 -13.96 -4.08 12.31
N ILE A 6 -15.27 -4.17 12.54
CA ILE A 6 -16.20 -5.05 11.80
C ILE A 6 -16.37 -4.58 10.35
N PHE A 7 -16.51 -3.28 10.11
CA PHE A 7 -16.59 -2.72 8.76
C PHE A 7 -15.33 -3.00 7.94
N LEU A 8 -14.16 -2.88 8.57
CA LEU A 8 -12.87 -3.16 7.94
C LEU A 8 -12.60 -4.65 7.78
N ALA A 9 -13.01 -5.49 8.74
CA ALA A 9 -13.00 -6.94 8.61
C ALA A 9 -14.00 -7.40 7.52
N GLY A 10 -15.08 -6.65 7.30
CA GLY A 10 -16.05 -6.84 6.22
C GLY A 10 -15.59 -6.27 4.87
N LEU A 11 -14.52 -5.45 4.84
CA LEU A 11 -13.81 -5.11 3.60
C LEU A 11 -12.97 -6.32 3.20
N ASP A 12 -13.68 -7.29 2.66
CA ASP A 12 -13.15 -8.59 2.30
C ASP A 12 -11.89 -8.45 1.41
N ILE A 13 -10.89 -9.29 1.64
CA ILE A 13 -9.66 -9.39 0.84
C ILE A 13 -9.98 -9.42 -0.66
N TYR A 14 -11.12 -10.03 -1.03
CA TYR A 14 -11.60 -10.11 -2.41
C TYR A 14 -11.98 -8.74 -3.02
N ILE A 15 -12.48 -7.80 -2.23
CA ILE A 15 -12.82 -6.44 -2.70
C ILE A 15 -11.53 -5.68 -3.06
N TYR A 16 -10.51 -5.76 -2.21
CA TYR A 16 -9.21 -5.16 -2.47
C TYR A 16 -8.50 -5.81 -3.66
N LEU A 17 -8.58 -7.14 -3.78
CA LEU A 17 -8.04 -7.87 -4.92
C LEU A 17 -8.74 -7.46 -6.22
N GLY A 18 -10.06 -7.29 -6.19
CA GLY A 18 -10.86 -6.77 -7.30
C GLY A 18 -10.43 -5.35 -7.71
N LEU A 19 -10.19 -4.46 -6.74
CA LEU A 19 -9.72 -3.10 -7.00
C LEU A 19 -8.32 -3.11 -7.65
N LEU A 20 -7.40 -3.93 -7.16
CA LEU A 20 -6.06 -4.12 -7.73
C LEU A 20 -6.12 -4.66 -9.16
N LEU A 21 -6.91 -5.71 -9.40
CA LEU A 21 -7.10 -6.31 -10.73
C LEU A 21 -7.71 -5.32 -11.73
N SER A 22 -8.74 -4.57 -11.30
CA SER A 22 -9.36 -3.53 -12.14
C SER A 22 -8.36 -2.42 -12.51
N THR A 23 -7.47 -2.07 -11.59
CA THR A 23 -6.39 -1.09 -11.83
C THR A 23 -5.36 -1.63 -12.83
N PHE A 24 -4.96 -2.89 -12.73
CA PHE A 24 -4.06 -3.50 -13.73
C PHE A 24 -4.68 -3.56 -15.12
N MET A 25 -5.97 -3.90 -15.21
CA MET A 25 -6.71 -3.81 -16.47
C MET A 25 -6.72 -2.38 -17.00
N ALA A 26 -7.01 -1.38 -16.15
CA ALA A 26 -6.99 0.02 -16.56
C ALA A 26 -5.60 0.47 -17.06
N ILE A 27 -4.52 0.03 -16.42
CA ILE A 27 -3.13 0.30 -16.86
C ILE A 27 -2.88 -0.29 -18.25
N LYS A 28 -3.34 -1.52 -18.50
CA LYS A 28 -3.19 -2.21 -19.80
C LYS A 28 -3.94 -1.48 -20.93
N TYR A 29 -5.17 -1.03 -20.68
CA TYR A 29 -6.00 -0.37 -21.69
C TYR A 29 -5.70 1.12 -21.86
N LYS A 30 -5.12 1.79 -20.84
CA LYS A 30 -4.78 3.22 -20.88
C LYS A 30 -3.31 3.46 -20.51
N PRO A 31 -2.35 3.00 -21.33
CA PRO A 31 -0.92 3.10 -21.01
C PRO A 31 -0.45 4.55 -20.84
N GLN A 32 -1.07 5.51 -21.52
CA GLN A 32 -0.77 6.95 -21.34
C GLN A 32 -1.01 7.46 -19.92
N HIS A 33 -1.84 6.78 -19.12
CA HIS A 33 -2.14 7.14 -17.74
C HIS A 33 -1.55 6.14 -16.73
N ALA A 34 -0.72 5.19 -17.18
CA ALA A 34 -0.21 4.09 -16.37
C ALA A 34 0.42 4.55 -15.05
N ALA A 35 1.23 5.62 -15.07
CA ALA A 35 1.88 6.15 -13.87
C ALA A 35 0.86 6.66 -12.84
N SER A 36 -0.17 7.38 -13.29
CA SER A 36 -1.23 7.91 -12.42
C SER A 36 -2.08 6.77 -11.86
N LEU A 37 -2.52 5.85 -12.73
CA LEU A 37 -3.31 4.69 -12.34
C LEU A 37 -2.55 3.78 -11.36
N PHE A 38 -1.25 3.61 -11.57
CA PHE A 38 -0.41 2.84 -10.64
C PHE A 38 -0.31 3.49 -9.27
N ILE A 39 -0.10 4.80 -9.20
CA ILE A 39 0.02 5.51 -7.91
C ILE A 39 -1.33 5.49 -7.18
N TRP A 40 -2.40 5.93 -7.83
CA TRP A 40 -3.70 6.16 -7.19
C TRP A 40 -4.56 4.90 -7.08
N GLY A 41 -4.46 3.96 -8.01
CA GLY A 41 -5.27 2.75 -8.01
C GLY A 41 -4.59 1.54 -7.37
N CYS A 42 -3.26 1.55 -7.27
CA CYS A 42 -2.49 0.42 -6.72
C CYS A 42 -1.71 0.82 -5.48
N SER A 43 -0.78 1.78 -5.59
CA SER A 43 0.13 2.10 -4.48
C SER A 43 -0.60 2.68 -3.26
N VAL A 44 -1.44 3.71 -3.42
CA VAL A 44 -2.15 4.35 -2.31
C VAL A 44 -3.19 3.41 -1.67
N PRO A 45 -4.04 2.69 -2.43
CA PRO A 45 -5.00 1.76 -1.83
C PRO A 45 -4.34 0.58 -1.12
N LEU A 46 -3.25 0.03 -1.68
CA LEU A 46 -2.49 -1.05 -1.04
C LEU A 46 -1.81 -0.57 0.24
N SER A 47 -1.34 0.68 0.27
CA SER A 47 -0.87 1.35 1.49
C SER A 47 -1.95 1.42 2.56
N ALA A 48 -3.17 1.81 2.19
CA ALA A 48 -4.27 1.85 3.14
C ALA A 48 -4.60 0.44 3.69
N PHE A 49 -4.66 -0.57 2.83
CA PHE A 49 -4.96 -1.94 3.25
C PHE A 49 -3.93 -2.51 4.24
N CYS A 50 -2.63 -2.41 3.90
CA CYS A 50 -1.58 -2.97 4.74
C CYS A 50 -1.50 -2.26 6.10
N TYR A 51 -1.74 -0.95 6.15
CA TYR A 51 -1.86 -0.23 7.41
C TYR A 51 -2.96 -0.81 8.31
N LEU A 52 -4.13 -1.12 7.74
CA LEU A 52 -5.25 -1.69 8.49
C LEU A 52 -4.93 -3.10 9.01
N VAL A 53 -4.38 -3.97 8.16
CA VAL A 53 -3.99 -5.33 8.55
C VAL A 53 -2.98 -5.30 9.71
N TRP A 54 -2.00 -4.40 9.66
CA TRP A 54 -1.02 -4.23 10.73
C TRP A 54 -1.66 -3.79 12.05
N VAL A 55 -2.49 -2.74 12.03
CA VAL A 55 -3.13 -2.18 13.24
C VAL A 55 -4.00 -3.22 13.95
N TYR A 56 -4.71 -4.07 13.19
CA TYR A 56 -5.72 -4.96 13.76
C TYR A 56 -5.27 -6.40 13.99
N GLY A 57 -4.13 -6.83 13.42
CA GLY A 57 -3.66 -8.22 13.47
C GLY A 57 -2.49 -8.52 14.42
N ILE A 58 -1.48 -7.63 14.57
CA ILE A 58 -0.12 -8.09 14.96
C ILE A 58 0.53 -7.33 16.15
N GLY A 59 -0.04 -6.23 16.65
CA GLY A 59 0.66 -5.36 17.61
C GLY A 59 0.85 -5.95 19.03
N GLY A 60 2.01 -6.56 19.36
CA GLY A 60 2.22 -7.10 20.72
C GLY A 60 3.64 -7.32 21.28
N SER A 61 4.64 -7.88 20.58
CA SER A 61 5.91 -8.32 21.24
C SER A 61 7.20 -7.77 20.60
N TRP A 62 8.20 -7.44 21.43
CA TRP A 62 9.22 -6.44 21.11
C TRP A 62 10.68 -6.86 21.34
N ASN A 63 11.53 -6.57 20.35
CA ASN A 63 12.86 -5.96 20.56
C ASN A 63 13.16 -4.89 19.48
N PHE A 64 14.10 -4.00 19.80
CA PHE A 64 13.97 -2.56 19.62
C PHE A 64 14.51 -1.97 18.29
N VAL A 65 15.40 -2.66 17.57
CA VAL A 65 15.88 -2.26 16.21
C VAL A 65 15.01 -2.86 15.10
N THR A 66 14.57 -4.09 15.34
CA THR A 66 13.87 -4.97 14.40
C THR A 66 12.46 -4.44 14.08
N PHE A 67 11.78 -3.94 15.11
CA PHE A 67 10.48 -3.30 15.04
C PHE A 67 10.44 -1.93 14.31
N LEU A 68 11.52 -1.13 14.40
CA LEU A 68 11.60 0.21 13.80
C LEU A 68 11.80 0.17 12.27
N ILE A 69 12.50 -0.86 11.80
CA ILE A 69 12.65 -1.26 10.40
C ILE A 69 11.36 -1.89 9.87
N GLU A 70 10.68 -2.70 10.68
CA GLU A 70 9.40 -3.32 10.32
C GLU A 70 8.31 -2.27 10.01
N ASN A 71 8.33 -1.07 10.61
CA ASN A 71 7.18 -0.15 10.53
C ASN A 71 7.34 1.11 9.66
N PHE A 72 8.49 1.79 9.62
CA PHE A 72 8.66 2.84 8.59
C PHE A 72 8.51 2.26 7.17
N ALA A 73 8.93 0.99 7.06
CA ALA A 73 8.88 0.15 5.88
C ALA A 73 7.51 -0.52 5.65
N PHE A 74 6.67 -0.68 6.69
CA PHE A 74 5.22 -0.81 6.51
C PHE A 74 4.61 0.50 6.02
N SER A 75 4.73 0.69 4.72
CA SER A 75 3.53 0.96 3.93
C SER A 75 3.12 2.42 3.70
N GLN A 76 3.74 3.42 4.33
CA GLN A 76 3.37 4.82 4.07
C GLN A 76 4.16 5.53 2.95
N ALA A 77 5.19 4.91 2.40
CA ALA A 77 5.88 5.45 1.23
C ALA A 77 4.94 5.62 0.02
N GLY A 78 3.87 4.82 -0.11
CA GLY A 78 2.85 5.00 -1.15
C GLY A 78 2.12 6.35 -1.04
N TRP A 79 1.85 6.81 0.19
CA TRP A 79 1.30 8.15 0.45
C TRP A 79 2.30 9.24 0.11
N LEU A 80 3.58 9.06 0.45
CA LEU A 80 4.65 9.99 0.05
C LEU A 80 4.80 10.06 -1.47
N GLY A 81 4.74 8.92 -2.15
CA GLY A 81 4.76 8.82 -3.61
C GLY A 81 3.56 9.50 -4.25
N GLY A 82 2.36 9.30 -3.70
CA GLY A 82 1.13 10.00 -4.08
C GLY A 82 1.21 11.51 -3.88
N ALA A 83 1.68 11.95 -2.71
CA ALA A 83 1.84 13.36 -2.37
C ALA A 83 2.83 14.05 -3.33
N LEU A 84 4.00 13.45 -3.57
CA LEU A 84 4.99 14.01 -4.50
C LEU A 84 4.48 14.06 -5.95
N ALA A 85 3.69 13.06 -6.37
CA ALA A 85 3.05 13.09 -7.68
C ALA A 85 1.98 14.17 -7.78
N PHE A 86 1.18 14.38 -6.73
CA PHE A 86 0.19 15.45 -6.64
C PHE A 86 0.83 16.84 -6.64
N PHE A 87 1.82 17.07 -5.77
CA PHE A 87 2.57 18.33 -5.74
C PHE A 87 3.30 18.58 -7.05
N GLY A 88 3.94 17.56 -7.63
CA GLY A 88 4.57 17.67 -8.94
C GLY A 88 3.57 18.02 -10.05
N TRP A 89 2.32 17.61 -9.93
CA TRP A 89 1.25 18.05 -10.81
C TRP A 89 0.86 19.51 -10.58
N LEU A 90 0.68 19.92 -9.33
CA LEU A 90 0.29 21.28 -8.94
C LEU A 90 1.32 22.33 -9.38
N VAL A 91 2.61 22.06 -9.23
CA VAL A 91 3.69 22.98 -9.63
C VAL A 91 4.28 22.69 -11.02
N SER A 92 3.67 21.77 -11.78
CA SER A 92 4.16 21.32 -13.09
C SER A 92 5.62 20.79 -13.11
N ALA A 93 6.14 20.37 -11.96
CA ALA A 93 7.48 19.81 -11.82
C ALA A 93 7.53 18.34 -12.25
N ARG A 94 8.14 18.08 -13.42
CA ARG A 94 8.33 16.72 -13.95
C ARG A 94 9.19 15.84 -13.02
N TYR A 95 10.17 16.42 -12.34
CA TYR A 95 11.07 15.67 -11.45
C TYR A 95 10.32 15.11 -10.23
N LEU A 96 9.43 15.89 -9.60
CA LEU A 96 8.63 15.44 -8.46
C LEU A 96 7.70 14.29 -8.83
N LYS A 97 7.04 14.36 -10.00
CA LYS A 97 6.22 13.26 -10.50
C LYS A 97 7.03 11.97 -10.68
N LYS A 98 8.25 12.08 -11.21
CA LYS A 98 9.14 10.94 -11.43
C LYS A 98 9.62 10.33 -10.11
N ILE A 99 9.99 11.15 -9.14
CA ILE A 99 10.37 10.70 -7.79
C ILE A 99 9.17 10.04 -7.10
N GLY A 100 7.99 10.65 -7.17
CA GLY A 100 6.76 10.09 -6.61
C GLY A 100 6.43 8.70 -7.15
N LEU A 101 6.57 8.50 -8.47
CA LEU A 101 6.40 7.19 -9.09
C LEU A 101 7.44 6.16 -8.62
N TRP A 102 8.70 6.57 -8.49
CA TRP A 102 9.76 5.70 -7.97
C TRP A 102 9.46 5.22 -6.56
N ILE A 103 9.06 6.14 -5.69
CA ILE A 103 8.68 5.83 -4.31
C ILE A 103 7.46 4.91 -4.27
N ALA A 104 6.45 5.15 -5.11
CA ALA A 104 5.27 4.30 -5.21
C ALA A 104 5.63 2.85 -5.61
N ARG A 105 6.56 2.65 -6.55
CA ARG A 105 7.02 1.30 -6.95
C ARG A 105 7.70 0.57 -5.81
N VAL A 106 8.65 1.22 -5.15
CA VAL A 106 9.36 0.66 -3.98
C VAL A 106 8.34 0.29 -2.91
N SER A 107 7.38 1.18 -2.67
CA SER A 107 6.32 0.95 -1.69
C SER A 107 5.50 -0.30 -2.02
N VAL A 108 4.98 -0.46 -3.23
CA VAL A 108 4.20 -1.64 -3.63
C VAL A 108 4.96 -2.94 -3.40
N VAL A 109 6.26 -2.97 -3.73
CA VAL A 109 7.11 -4.16 -3.48
C VAL A 109 7.21 -4.45 -1.99
N SER A 110 7.44 -3.43 -1.16
CA SER A 110 7.49 -3.59 0.31
C SER A 110 6.18 -4.13 0.89
N HIS A 111 5.02 -3.69 0.38
CA HIS A 111 3.71 -4.24 0.78
C HIS A 111 3.52 -5.69 0.38
N GLY A 112 3.94 -6.07 -0.84
CA GLY A 112 3.86 -7.45 -1.28
C GLY A 112 4.64 -8.38 -0.36
N LEU A 113 5.84 -7.96 0.04
CA LEU A 113 6.67 -8.69 1.00
C LEU A 113 6.02 -8.77 2.38
N PHE A 114 5.43 -7.67 2.87
CA PHE A 114 4.69 -7.67 4.13
C PHE A 114 3.57 -8.71 4.14
N LEU A 115 2.69 -8.65 3.14
CA LEU A 115 1.53 -9.55 3.08
C LEU A 115 2.00 -11.00 2.97
N MET A 116 3.06 -11.28 2.21
CA MET A 116 3.65 -12.62 2.12
C MET A 116 4.13 -13.13 3.49
N VAL A 117 4.82 -12.29 4.27
CA VAL A 117 5.25 -12.64 5.63
C VAL A 117 4.04 -12.95 6.51
N ILE A 118 2.99 -12.14 6.47
CA ILE A 118 1.76 -12.41 7.23
C ILE A 118 1.16 -13.76 6.81
N PHE A 119 0.88 -13.96 5.52
CA PHE A 119 0.21 -15.18 5.04
C PHE A 119 0.98 -16.46 5.32
N VAL A 120 2.31 -16.41 5.31
CA VAL A 120 3.16 -17.58 5.56
C VAL A 120 3.27 -17.86 7.06
N PHE A 121 3.51 -16.85 7.89
CA PHE A 121 3.81 -17.06 9.31
C PHE A 121 2.58 -17.03 10.22
N GLU A 122 1.46 -16.42 9.82
CA GLU A 122 0.23 -16.41 10.63
C GLU A 122 -0.49 -17.78 10.65
N ARG A 123 -0.22 -18.66 9.66
CA ARG A 123 -0.73 -20.05 9.64
C ARG A 123 -0.14 -20.96 10.71
N ASP A 124 1.03 -20.62 11.26
CA ASP A 124 1.72 -21.45 12.25
C ASP A 124 1.36 -21.08 13.71
N PHE A 125 0.52 -20.06 13.91
CA PHE A 125 0.07 -19.57 15.23
C PHE A 125 -1.43 -19.75 15.49
N SER A 126 -2.17 -20.44 14.61
CA SER A 126 -3.60 -20.76 14.78
C SER A 126 -3.84 -22.18 15.25
#